data_AF-A0A5J5HVD7-F1
#
_entry.id   AF-A0A5J5HVD7-F1
#
_cell.length_a   1.000
_cell.length_b   1.000
_cell.length_c   1.000
_cell.angle_alpha   90.00
_cell.angle_beta   90.00
_cell.angle_gamma   90.00
#
_symmetry.space_group_name_H-M   'P 1'
#
loop_
_entity.id
_entity.type
_entity.pdbx_description
1 polymer ?
#
loop_
_entity_poly.entity_id
_entity_poly.type
_entity_poly.pdbx_seq_one_letter_code
_entity_poly.pdbx_strand_id
1 'polypeptide(L)'
;MKPPVCVCIPARDEAEHIGRLIEALAQQTVQTFAVAICVNNSSDATHAKAVEATLRYNAGFTLHIVQRVFEPELAHAGSARHAAMDMGAGLLTPDGLLLSTDADCRPPADWIEANLTHFSPERIIGGRIELDELETDMAPAIFMLRRRFDAYWQAVRAIEDMIDPVAWDMPPRHGDHTGASLALSVGLYRRAGGVPLLPIGEDRALVEAAIKAGGQLIHPNAVWTRASSRTAGRANGGMAADMQRWIDCAASDDVPMVPAFSLWEERVRWRLRTRVEIGVAACLEAERALPPMPCDIPLPPMAGGEMAAVQ
;
A
#
# COMPACT_ATOMS: atom_id res chain seq x y z
N MET A 1 17.55 -1.65 24.25
CA MET A 1 16.14 -1.18 24.21
C MET A 1 15.55 -1.66 22.89
N LYS A 2 14.32 -2.16 22.85
CA LYS A 2 13.68 -2.53 21.56
C LYS A 2 13.40 -1.24 20.77
N PRO A 3 13.56 -1.22 19.43
CA PRO A 3 13.22 -0.05 18.64
C PRO A 3 11.71 0.23 18.71
N PRO A 4 11.27 1.49 18.48
CA PRO A 4 9.85 1.84 18.44
C PRO A 4 9.18 1.44 17.12
N VAL A 5 9.97 1.24 16.06
CA VAL A 5 9.49 1.06 14.69
C VAL A 5 10.23 -0.08 14.00
N CYS A 6 9.52 -0.87 13.18
CA CYS A 6 10.11 -1.81 12.25
C CYS A 6 9.49 -1.71 10.85
N VAL A 7 10.33 -1.47 9.85
CA VAL A 7 9.97 -1.52 8.43
C VAL A 7 10.10 -2.96 7.92
N CYS A 8 9.04 -3.52 7.38
CA CYS A 8 8.89 -4.93 7.02
C CYS A 8 8.76 -5.05 5.50
N ILE A 9 9.64 -5.81 4.87
CA ILE A 9 9.83 -5.82 3.41
C ILE A 9 9.77 -7.27 2.89
N PRO A 10 8.71 -7.67 2.16
CA PRO A 10 8.77 -8.86 1.31
C PRO A 10 9.63 -8.59 0.08
N ALA A 11 10.49 -9.53 -0.31
CA ALA A 11 11.35 -9.37 -1.49
C ALA A 11 11.54 -10.69 -2.24
N ARG A 12 11.27 -10.69 -3.55
CA ARG A 12 11.54 -11.81 -4.46
C ARG A 12 12.11 -11.27 -5.76
N ASP A 13 13.33 -11.66 -6.09
CA ASP A 13 14.04 -11.23 -7.30
C ASP A 13 14.10 -9.69 -7.47
N GLU A 14 14.57 -9.00 -6.42
CA GLU A 14 14.60 -7.54 -6.27
C GLU A 14 16.01 -6.93 -6.24
N ALA A 15 17.03 -7.61 -6.78
CA ALA A 15 18.41 -7.14 -6.77
C ALA A 15 18.60 -5.75 -7.40
N GLU A 16 17.74 -5.36 -8.35
CA GLU A 16 17.80 -4.08 -9.07
C GLU A 16 17.13 -2.92 -8.31
N HIS A 17 16.22 -3.21 -7.37
CA HIS A 17 15.38 -2.19 -6.72
C HIS A 17 15.68 -2.04 -5.24
N ILE A 18 16.01 -3.14 -4.53
CA ILE A 18 16.16 -3.13 -3.07
C ILE A 18 17.20 -2.13 -2.58
N GLY A 19 18.23 -1.84 -3.40
CA GLY A 19 19.24 -0.85 -3.09
C GLY A 19 18.68 0.58 -2.98
N ARG A 20 17.71 0.95 -3.83
CA ARG A 20 17.07 2.28 -3.81
C ARG A 20 16.17 2.44 -2.59
N LEU A 21 15.44 1.39 -2.22
CA LEU A 21 14.64 1.39 -0.99
C LEU A 21 15.54 1.59 0.23
N ILE A 22 16.66 0.86 0.31
CA ILE A 22 17.60 0.98 1.42
C ILE A 22 18.24 2.36 1.49
N GLU A 23 18.58 2.96 0.34
CA GLU A 23 19.02 4.36 0.28
C GLU A 23 17.98 5.31 0.88
N ALA A 24 16.71 5.17 0.47
CA ALA A 24 15.61 6.00 1.00
C ALA A 24 15.38 5.79 2.50
N LEU A 25 15.53 4.56 2.99
CA LEU A 25 15.46 4.25 4.43
C LEU A 25 16.66 4.83 5.20
N ALA A 26 17.85 4.84 4.62
CA ALA A 26 19.03 5.43 5.26
C ALA A 26 18.91 6.96 5.42
N GLN A 27 18.06 7.61 4.62
CA GLN A 27 17.80 9.05 4.64
C GLN A 27 16.65 9.46 5.58
N GLN A 28 16.06 8.52 6.33
CA GLN A 28 14.93 8.84 7.20
C GLN A 28 15.32 9.83 8.31
N THR A 29 14.42 10.77 8.63
CA THR A 29 14.61 11.71 9.74
C THR A 29 14.69 11.00 11.09
N VAL A 30 13.94 9.91 11.25
CA VAL A 30 13.94 9.04 12.43
C VAL A 30 15.15 8.10 12.41
N GLN A 31 16.03 8.24 13.41
CA GLN A 31 17.30 7.50 13.47
C GLN A 31 17.20 6.11 14.12
N THR A 32 16.14 5.83 14.90
CA THR A 32 16.03 4.59 15.69
C THR A 32 14.86 3.73 15.21
N PHE A 33 15.16 2.82 14.29
CA PHE A 33 14.21 1.82 13.81
C PHE A 33 14.95 0.55 13.36
N ALA A 34 14.20 -0.54 13.18
CA ALA A 34 14.70 -1.77 12.58
C ALA A 34 14.13 -1.98 11.18
N VAL A 35 14.82 -2.77 10.37
CA VAL A 35 14.35 -3.23 9.06
C VAL A 35 14.34 -4.75 9.06
N ALA A 36 13.21 -5.36 8.72
CA ALA A 36 13.01 -6.79 8.62
C ALA A 36 12.66 -7.17 7.17
N ILE A 37 13.55 -7.92 6.50
CA ILE A 37 13.36 -8.35 5.12
C ILE A 37 13.13 -9.86 5.08
N CYS A 38 12.07 -10.29 4.41
CA CYS A 38 11.91 -11.69 3.99
C CYS A 38 12.24 -11.82 2.51
N VAL A 39 13.41 -12.38 2.20
CA VAL A 39 13.79 -12.74 0.84
C VAL A 39 13.24 -14.14 0.54
N ASN A 40 12.24 -14.24 -0.32
CA ASN A 40 11.53 -15.48 -0.58
C ASN A 40 11.73 -16.00 -2.01
N ASN A 41 12.12 -17.27 -2.14
CA ASN A 41 12.21 -17.96 -3.43
C ASN A 41 12.98 -17.17 -4.53
N SER A 42 13.91 -16.30 -4.13
CA SER A 42 14.73 -15.52 -5.06
C SER A 42 15.83 -16.39 -5.68
N SER A 43 16.10 -16.11 -6.94
CA SER A 43 17.17 -16.69 -7.75
C SER A 43 18.30 -15.69 -8.04
N ASP A 44 18.06 -14.40 -7.79
CA ASP A 44 19.00 -13.33 -8.02
C ASP A 44 19.83 -12.96 -6.77
N ALA A 45 20.54 -11.83 -6.84
CA ALA A 45 21.37 -11.33 -5.76
C ALA A 45 20.65 -10.45 -4.73
N THR A 46 19.31 -10.51 -4.59
CA THR A 46 18.51 -9.63 -3.70
C THR A 46 19.12 -9.49 -2.31
N HIS A 47 19.44 -10.62 -1.66
CA HIS A 47 20.03 -10.61 -0.32
C HIS A 47 21.38 -9.88 -0.27
N ALA A 48 22.28 -10.21 -1.20
CA ALA A 48 23.60 -9.60 -1.25
C ALA A 48 23.50 -8.09 -1.52
N LYS A 49 22.58 -7.68 -2.39
CA LYS A 49 22.32 -6.28 -2.70
C LYS A 49 21.74 -5.49 -1.54
N ALA A 50 20.88 -6.11 -0.72
CA ALA A 50 20.38 -5.50 0.49
C ALA A 50 21.51 -5.19 1.50
N VAL A 51 22.40 -6.17 1.72
CA VAL A 51 23.56 -6.00 2.60
C VAL A 51 24.54 -4.96 2.06
N GLU A 52 24.87 -5.04 0.76
CA GLU A 52 25.76 -4.11 0.07
C GLU A 52 25.26 -2.67 0.17
N ALA A 53 23.97 -2.43 -0.08
CA ALA A 53 23.37 -1.11 0.01
C ALA A 53 23.41 -0.56 1.45
N THR A 54 23.12 -1.39 2.46
CA THR A 54 23.14 -0.98 3.87
C THR A 54 24.52 -0.49 4.29
N LEU A 55 25.58 -1.18 3.85
CA LEU A 55 26.96 -0.76 4.07
C LEU A 55 27.32 0.49 3.26
N ARG A 56 26.93 0.55 1.99
CA ARG A 56 27.22 1.68 1.08
C ARG A 56 26.68 3.00 1.62
N TYR A 57 25.44 3.00 2.12
CA TYR A 57 24.76 4.21 2.59
C TYR A 57 24.95 4.47 4.09
N ASN A 58 25.80 3.70 4.77
CA ASN A 58 26.06 3.81 6.21
C ASN A 58 24.75 3.88 7.03
N ALA A 59 23.82 2.95 6.74
CA ALA A 59 22.47 3.06 7.26
C ALA A 59 22.45 2.89 8.79
N GLY A 60 21.81 3.82 9.50
CA GLY A 60 21.76 3.85 10.97
C GLY A 60 20.80 2.84 11.61
N PHE A 61 19.97 2.17 10.82
CA PHE A 61 19.00 1.18 11.30
C PHE A 61 19.61 -0.21 11.46
N THR A 62 18.99 -1.04 12.31
CA THR A 62 19.39 -2.45 12.43
C THR A 62 18.69 -3.28 11.35
N LEU A 63 19.47 -3.93 10.48
CA LEU A 63 18.96 -4.78 9.41
C LEU A 63 18.85 -6.25 9.87
N HIS A 64 17.68 -6.83 9.67
CA HIS A 64 17.39 -8.25 9.85
C HIS A 64 16.89 -8.82 8.53
N ILE A 65 17.53 -9.89 8.04
CA ILE A 65 17.10 -10.57 6.81
C ILE A 65 16.88 -12.04 7.12
N VAL A 66 15.76 -12.59 6.66
CA VAL A 66 15.54 -14.03 6.56
C VAL A 66 15.43 -14.42 5.09
N GLN A 67 16.12 -15.50 4.72
CA GLN A 67 15.93 -16.15 3.44
C GLN A 67 15.00 -17.35 3.65
N ARG A 68 13.93 -17.43 2.86
CA ARG A 68 12.96 -18.52 2.90
C ARG A 68 12.78 -19.12 1.51
N VAL A 69 12.79 -20.44 1.46
CA VAL A 69 12.29 -21.19 0.31
C VAL A 69 10.95 -21.77 0.75
N PHE A 70 9.86 -21.18 0.26
CA PHE A 70 8.53 -21.72 0.48
C PHE A 70 8.22 -22.80 -0.57
N GLU A 71 7.37 -23.75 -0.18
CA GLU A 71 6.73 -24.65 -1.14
C GLU A 71 5.97 -23.85 -2.21
N PRO A 72 5.79 -24.38 -3.44
CA PRO A 72 5.22 -23.64 -4.56
C PRO A 72 3.90 -22.92 -4.26
N GLU A 73 3.01 -23.55 -3.48
CA GLU A 73 1.69 -23.00 -3.12
C GLU A 73 1.78 -21.80 -2.16
N LEU A 74 2.90 -21.67 -1.44
CA LEU A 74 3.17 -20.59 -0.48
C LEU A 74 4.23 -19.60 -0.99
N ALA A 75 4.80 -19.82 -2.18
CA ALA A 75 5.85 -18.98 -2.77
C ALA A 75 5.29 -17.69 -3.39
N HIS A 76 4.59 -16.88 -2.60
CA HIS A 76 3.91 -15.66 -3.02
C HIS A 76 4.09 -14.50 -2.01
N ALA A 77 3.64 -13.31 -2.40
CA ALA A 77 3.82 -12.06 -1.62
C ALA A 77 3.22 -12.15 -0.21
N GLY A 78 2.03 -12.75 -0.05
CA GLY A 78 1.42 -13.02 1.27
C GLY A 78 2.33 -13.72 2.27
N SER A 79 2.94 -14.85 1.91
CA SER A 79 3.83 -15.59 2.81
C SER A 79 5.10 -14.81 3.15
N ALA A 80 5.65 -14.10 2.16
CA ALA A 80 6.82 -13.25 2.37
C ALA A 80 6.53 -12.08 3.31
N ARG A 81 5.39 -11.39 3.11
CA ARG A 81 4.98 -10.25 3.93
C ARG A 81 4.63 -10.72 5.34
N HIS A 82 3.93 -11.84 5.46
CA HIS A 82 3.68 -12.50 6.76
C HIS A 82 5.01 -12.73 7.50
N ALA A 83 5.97 -13.38 6.86
CA ALA A 83 7.27 -13.68 7.49
C ALA A 83 8.07 -12.42 7.87
N ALA A 84 8.06 -11.38 7.03
CA ALA A 84 8.72 -10.11 7.31
C ALA A 84 8.06 -9.38 8.50
N MET A 85 6.73 -9.28 8.51
CA MET A 85 5.97 -8.61 9.57
C MET A 85 5.99 -9.38 10.89
N ASP A 86 5.98 -10.71 10.87
CA ASP A 86 6.13 -11.54 12.07
C ASP A 86 7.52 -11.37 12.69
N MET A 87 8.57 -11.31 11.86
CA MET A 87 9.91 -10.97 12.33
C MET A 87 9.92 -9.59 12.97
N GLY A 88 9.37 -8.57 12.29
CA GLY A 88 9.26 -7.21 12.82
C GLY A 88 8.52 -7.16 14.16
N ALA A 89 7.40 -7.87 14.27
CA ALA A 89 6.62 -7.97 15.51
C ALA A 89 7.40 -8.60 16.68
N GLY A 90 8.35 -9.49 16.40
CA GLY A 90 9.26 -10.06 17.40
C GLY A 90 10.29 -9.05 17.91
N LEU A 91 10.74 -8.13 17.05
CA LEU A 91 11.75 -7.11 17.37
C LEU A 91 11.18 -5.96 18.24
N LEU A 92 9.87 -5.74 18.19
CA LEU A 92 9.19 -4.62 18.84
C LEU A 92 8.46 -5.01 20.15
N THR A 93 8.00 -4.00 20.88
CA THR A 93 7.00 -4.16 21.96
C THR A 93 5.59 -4.19 21.36
N PRO A 94 4.53 -4.57 22.10
CA PRO A 94 3.15 -4.52 21.62
C PRO A 94 2.70 -3.13 21.11
N ASP A 95 3.25 -2.05 21.68
CA ASP A 95 2.96 -0.67 21.28
C ASP A 95 3.92 -0.15 20.19
N GLY A 96 4.80 -1.00 19.66
CA GLY A 96 5.66 -0.66 18.53
C GLY A 96 4.88 -0.63 17.22
N LEU A 97 5.38 0.17 16.27
CA LEU A 97 4.77 0.37 14.96
C LEU A 97 5.44 -0.52 13.90
N LEU A 98 4.64 -1.35 13.23
CA LEU A 98 5.04 -2.06 12.02
C LEU A 98 4.68 -1.19 10.81
N LEU A 99 5.63 -1.02 9.88
CA LEU A 99 5.37 -0.44 8.57
C LEU A 99 5.68 -1.50 7.53
N SER A 100 4.73 -1.79 6.64
CA SER A 100 4.96 -2.58 5.44
C SER A 100 5.30 -1.65 4.29
N THR A 101 6.29 -2.04 3.49
CA THR A 101 6.60 -1.45 2.19
C THR A 101 7.08 -2.54 1.25
N ASP A 102 6.86 -2.35 -0.05
CA ASP A 102 7.38 -3.26 -1.07
C ASP A 102 8.83 -2.90 -1.43
N ALA A 103 9.58 -3.88 -1.96
CA ALA A 103 11.01 -3.76 -2.25
C ALA A 103 11.34 -2.78 -3.40
N ASP A 104 10.34 -2.42 -4.20
CA ASP A 104 10.42 -1.48 -5.33
C ASP A 104 9.87 -0.08 -5.00
N CYS A 105 9.73 0.23 -3.71
CA CYS A 105 9.29 1.53 -3.23
C CYS A 105 10.44 2.48 -2.87
N ARG A 106 10.15 3.78 -2.90
CA ARG A 106 11.06 4.87 -2.54
C ARG A 106 10.33 5.89 -1.66
N PRO A 107 10.21 5.64 -0.34
CA PRO A 107 9.53 6.55 0.57
C PRO A 107 10.28 7.89 0.71
N PRO A 108 9.59 9.00 1.00
CA PRO A 108 10.23 10.28 1.34
C PRO A 108 10.97 10.20 2.68
N ALA A 109 11.89 11.13 2.94
CA ALA A 109 12.76 11.13 4.13
C ALA A 109 12.00 11.26 5.46
N ASP A 110 10.80 11.82 5.45
CA ASP A 110 9.93 12.01 6.62
C ASP A 110 8.88 10.88 6.77
N TRP A 111 8.92 9.83 5.95
CA TRP A 111 7.87 8.80 5.92
C TRP A 111 7.63 8.11 7.27
N ILE A 112 8.69 7.71 7.99
CA ILE A 112 8.55 7.10 9.31
C ILE A 112 8.01 8.12 10.33
N GLU A 113 8.47 9.37 10.26
CA GLU A 113 8.01 10.46 11.13
C GLU A 113 6.53 10.79 10.92
N ALA A 114 6.08 10.82 9.66
CA ALA A 114 4.70 11.01 9.28
C ALA A 114 3.81 9.87 9.83
N ASN A 115 4.23 8.62 9.69
CA ASN A 115 3.52 7.48 10.28
C ASN A 115 3.45 7.57 11.82
N LEU A 116 4.54 7.93 12.48
CA LEU A 116 4.58 8.12 13.94
C LEU A 116 3.66 9.26 14.41
N THR A 117 3.57 10.35 13.65
CA THR A 117 2.68 11.48 13.95
C THR A 117 1.20 11.05 13.98
N HIS A 118 0.84 10.09 13.14
CA HIS A 118 -0.51 9.55 13.05
C HIS A 118 -0.74 8.30 13.91
N PHE A 119 0.29 7.81 14.62
CA PHE A 119 0.22 6.57 15.38
C PHE A 119 -0.78 6.60 16.54
N SER A 120 -1.53 5.50 16.67
CA SER A 120 -2.21 5.10 17.91
C SER A 120 -2.39 3.58 17.89
N PRO A 121 -2.58 2.91 19.05
CA PRO A 121 -2.67 1.45 19.10
C PRO A 121 -3.77 0.85 18.20
N GLU A 122 -4.85 1.59 17.96
CA GLU A 122 -6.00 1.18 17.16
C GLU A 122 -5.89 1.62 15.69
N ARG A 123 -4.98 2.53 15.32
CA ARG A 123 -4.93 3.05 13.94
C ARG A 123 -4.23 2.09 12.99
N ILE A 124 -4.84 1.98 11.81
CA ILE A 124 -4.24 1.43 10.60
C ILE A 124 -3.99 2.64 9.69
N ILE A 125 -2.75 2.87 9.30
CA ILE A 125 -2.35 4.04 8.54
C ILE A 125 -2.08 3.58 7.10
N GLY A 126 -2.97 3.94 6.18
CA GLY A 126 -2.74 3.77 4.76
C GLY A 126 -1.88 4.93 4.24
N GLY A 127 -0.92 4.64 3.37
CA GLY A 127 -0.15 5.66 2.68
C GLY A 127 -0.51 5.76 1.20
N ARG A 128 -0.53 7.00 0.69
CA ARG A 128 -0.73 7.29 -0.73
C ARG A 128 0.43 6.72 -1.56
N ILE A 129 0.10 6.09 -2.69
CA ILE A 129 1.11 5.53 -3.59
C ILE A 129 1.26 6.43 -4.80
N GLU A 130 2.43 7.01 -5.00
CA GLU A 130 2.76 7.75 -6.22
C GLU A 130 3.56 6.86 -7.18
N LEU A 131 3.49 7.13 -8.48
CA LEU A 131 4.44 6.51 -9.42
C LEU A 131 5.81 7.16 -9.23
N ASP A 132 6.88 6.37 -9.25
CA ASP A 132 8.23 6.91 -9.13
C ASP A 132 8.56 7.81 -10.33
N GLU A 133 8.67 9.11 -10.08
CA GLU A 133 8.91 10.13 -11.11
C GLU A 133 10.21 9.90 -11.90
N LEU A 134 11.15 9.13 -11.37
CA LEU A 134 12.37 8.74 -12.10
C LEU A 134 12.08 7.87 -13.32
N GLU A 135 10.87 7.32 -13.43
CA GLU A 135 10.42 6.48 -14.55
C GLU A 135 9.51 7.26 -15.51
N THR A 136 9.30 8.57 -15.31
CA THR A 136 8.38 9.39 -16.13
C THR A 136 8.72 9.35 -17.61
N ASP A 137 10.00 9.50 -17.94
CA ASP A 137 10.47 9.52 -19.34
C ASP A 137 10.24 8.19 -20.06
N MET A 138 10.14 7.09 -19.31
CA MET A 138 9.90 5.77 -19.87
C MET A 138 8.42 5.54 -20.21
N ALA A 139 7.50 6.28 -19.58
CA ALA A 139 6.07 6.01 -19.70
C ALA A 139 5.15 7.25 -19.50
N PRO A 140 5.30 8.35 -20.26
CA PRO A 140 4.56 9.60 -20.03
C PRO A 140 3.03 9.43 -20.08
N ALA A 141 2.52 8.54 -20.93
CA ALA A 141 1.09 8.26 -21.04
C ALA A 141 0.51 7.63 -19.74
N ILE A 142 1.29 6.79 -19.05
CA ILE A 142 0.88 6.16 -17.78
C ILE A 142 0.75 7.24 -16.70
N PHE A 143 1.67 8.20 -16.63
CA PHE A 143 1.61 9.30 -15.66
C PHE A 143 0.40 10.21 -15.89
N MET A 144 0.07 10.53 -17.15
CA MET A 144 -1.13 11.30 -17.47
C MET A 144 -2.41 10.54 -17.08
N LEU A 145 -2.47 9.24 -17.39
CA LEU A 145 -3.60 8.40 -17.04
C LEU A 145 -3.75 8.26 -15.53
N ARG A 146 -2.63 8.17 -14.80
CA ARG A 146 -2.60 8.12 -13.34
C ARG A 146 -3.23 9.38 -12.73
N ARG A 147 -2.88 10.57 -13.21
CA ARG A 147 -3.49 11.83 -12.74
C ARG A 147 -5.02 11.85 -12.92
N ARG A 148 -5.52 11.30 -14.03
CA ARG A 148 -6.97 11.16 -14.28
C ARG A 148 -7.63 10.21 -13.29
N PHE A 149 -6.98 9.09 -12.97
CA PHE A 149 -7.47 8.18 -11.92
C PHE A 149 -7.46 8.84 -10.55
N ASP A 150 -6.42 9.62 -10.21
CA ASP A 150 -6.35 10.35 -8.95
C ASP A 150 -7.53 11.35 -8.84
N ALA A 151 -7.82 12.13 -9.88
CA ALA A 151 -8.97 13.04 -9.91
C ALA A 151 -10.32 12.30 -9.80
N TYR A 152 -10.46 11.18 -10.51
CA TYR A 152 -11.65 10.33 -10.40
C TYR A 152 -11.84 9.80 -8.97
N TRP A 153 -10.77 9.28 -8.35
CA TRP A 153 -10.86 8.76 -6.98
C TRP A 153 -11.09 9.85 -5.94
N GLN A 154 -10.54 11.05 -6.12
CA GLN A 154 -10.87 12.21 -5.30
C GLN A 154 -12.38 12.54 -5.35
N ALA A 155 -12.98 12.53 -6.55
CA ALA A 155 -14.42 12.73 -6.70
C ALA A 155 -15.24 11.62 -6.02
N VAL A 156 -14.81 10.35 -6.12
CA VAL A 156 -15.43 9.23 -5.39
C VAL A 156 -15.34 9.44 -3.88
N ARG A 157 -14.19 9.88 -3.33
CA ARG A 157 -14.07 10.14 -1.89
C ARG A 157 -14.97 11.29 -1.44
N ALA A 158 -15.07 12.36 -2.23
CA ALA A 158 -15.98 13.46 -1.93
C ALA A 158 -17.45 13.00 -1.84
N ILE A 159 -17.87 12.09 -2.73
CA ILE A 159 -19.20 11.46 -2.67
C ILE A 159 -19.38 10.66 -1.38
N GLU A 160 -18.39 9.84 -1.03
CA GLU A 160 -18.44 9.04 0.19
C GLU A 160 -18.49 9.92 1.45
N ASP A 161 -17.64 10.94 1.54
CA ASP A 161 -17.57 11.85 2.69
C ASP A 161 -18.88 12.63 2.89
N MET A 162 -19.59 12.96 1.80
CA MET A 162 -20.87 13.65 1.85
C MET A 162 -22.00 12.76 2.39
N ILE A 163 -21.94 11.44 2.15
CA ILE A 163 -23.02 10.51 2.49
C ILE A 163 -22.74 9.75 3.79
N ASP A 164 -21.50 9.35 4.01
CA ASP A 164 -21.07 8.48 5.11
C ASP A 164 -19.69 8.88 5.65
N PRO A 165 -19.58 10.06 6.32
CA PRO A 165 -18.30 10.52 6.85
C PRO A 165 -17.80 9.61 7.98
N VAL A 166 -16.51 9.29 7.94
CA VAL A 166 -15.84 8.47 8.95
C VAL A 166 -15.15 9.37 9.97
N ALA A 167 -15.63 9.38 11.22
CA ALA A 167 -15.23 10.35 12.24
C ALA A 167 -13.72 10.40 12.55
N TRP A 168 -13.00 9.29 12.36
CA TRP A 168 -11.56 9.20 12.58
C TRP A 168 -10.72 9.34 11.30
N ASP A 169 -11.35 9.33 10.12
CA ASP A 169 -10.72 9.45 8.80
C ASP A 169 -11.42 10.58 8.02
N MET A 170 -11.29 11.80 8.53
CA MET A 170 -11.96 12.97 7.98
C MET A 170 -11.22 13.52 6.75
N PRO A 171 -11.93 14.12 5.78
CA PRO A 171 -11.29 14.81 4.64
C PRO A 171 -10.45 16.02 5.07
N PRO A 172 -9.44 16.44 4.27
CA PRO A 172 -9.02 15.82 3.01
C PRO A 172 -8.17 14.57 3.23
N ARG A 173 -8.47 13.50 2.49
CA ARG A 173 -7.85 12.18 2.63
C ARG A 173 -7.70 11.51 1.27
N HIS A 174 -6.71 10.63 1.13
CA HIS A 174 -6.61 9.73 -0.02
C HIS A 174 -7.42 8.43 0.22
N GLY A 175 -7.32 7.44 -0.68
CA GLY A 175 -7.98 6.14 -0.55
C GLY A 175 -7.03 4.93 -0.47
N ASP A 176 -5.73 5.14 -0.66
CA ASP A 176 -4.76 4.05 -0.76
C ASP A 176 -4.37 3.44 0.60
N HIS A 177 -4.35 2.10 0.68
CA HIS A 177 -3.87 1.34 1.83
C HIS A 177 -3.32 -0.03 1.39
N THR A 178 -2.29 0.01 0.53
CA THR A 178 -1.65 -1.20 -0.01
C THR A 178 -0.39 -1.56 0.76
N GLY A 179 0.14 -2.76 0.51
CA GLY A 179 1.38 -3.25 1.11
C GLY A 179 2.62 -2.37 0.88
N ALA A 180 2.56 -1.47 -0.11
CA ALA A 180 3.60 -0.49 -0.44
C ALA A 180 3.74 0.62 0.62
N SER A 181 2.68 0.96 1.34
CA SER A 181 2.75 1.83 2.52
C SER A 181 1.56 1.56 3.43
N LEU A 182 1.77 0.71 4.43
CA LEU A 182 0.74 0.36 5.41
C LEU A 182 1.36 0.25 6.80
N ALA A 183 0.78 0.89 7.81
CA ALA A 183 1.29 0.79 9.17
C ALA A 183 0.20 0.44 10.20
N LEU A 184 0.59 -0.30 11.24
CA LEU A 184 -0.26 -0.64 12.38
C LEU A 184 0.58 -1.07 13.60
N SER A 185 0.01 -0.99 14.79
CA SER A 185 0.67 -1.47 16.00
C SER A 185 0.88 -2.98 15.99
N VAL A 186 1.92 -3.47 16.66
CA VAL A 186 2.13 -4.91 16.88
C VAL A 186 0.94 -5.55 17.60
N GLY A 187 0.34 -4.84 18.56
CA GLY A 187 -0.85 -5.28 19.27
C GLY A 187 -2.02 -5.53 18.33
N LEU A 188 -2.30 -4.59 17.42
CA LEU A 188 -3.36 -4.73 16.43
C LEU A 188 -3.04 -5.83 15.41
N TYR A 189 -1.80 -5.87 14.91
CA TYR A 189 -1.33 -6.93 14.01
C TYR A 189 -1.56 -8.34 14.58
N ARG A 190 -1.23 -8.55 15.85
CA ARG A 190 -1.44 -9.84 16.54
C ARG A 190 -2.92 -10.16 16.74
N ARG A 191 -3.74 -9.17 17.11
CA ARG A 191 -5.21 -9.37 17.23
C ARG A 191 -5.86 -9.69 15.89
N ALA A 192 -5.34 -9.14 14.80
CA ALA A 192 -5.77 -9.43 13.44
C ALA A 192 -5.38 -10.83 12.95
N GLY A 193 -4.48 -11.54 13.65
CA GLY A 193 -3.97 -12.85 13.25
C GLY A 193 -2.79 -12.80 12.28
N GLY A 194 -2.16 -11.64 12.12
CA GLY A 194 -1.07 -11.41 11.18
C GLY A 194 -1.53 -11.29 9.72
N VAL A 195 -0.58 -11.26 8.77
CA VAL A 195 -0.91 -11.19 7.34
C VAL A 195 -1.54 -12.52 6.88
N PRO A 196 -2.73 -12.52 6.26
CA PRO A 196 -3.28 -13.72 5.66
C PRO A 196 -2.39 -14.27 4.54
N LEU A 197 -2.22 -15.59 4.50
CA LEU A 197 -1.40 -16.29 3.48
C LEU A 197 -2.15 -16.38 2.15
N LEU A 198 -2.35 -15.23 1.51
CA LEU A 198 -3.00 -15.12 0.21
C LEU A 198 -1.97 -14.73 -0.87
N PRO A 199 -2.07 -15.28 -2.09
CA PRO A 199 -1.19 -14.90 -3.17
C PRO A 199 -1.47 -13.50 -3.72
N ILE A 200 -2.71 -13.01 -3.56
CA ILE A 200 -3.18 -11.71 -4.07
C ILE A 200 -4.12 -11.07 -3.03
N GLY A 201 -3.91 -9.79 -2.73
CA GLY A 201 -4.79 -8.99 -1.87
C GLY A 201 -4.62 -9.28 -0.37
N GLU A 202 -3.47 -9.82 0.01
CA GLU A 202 -3.05 -10.09 1.37
C GLU A 202 -2.99 -8.83 2.25
N ASP A 203 -2.66 -7.67 1.67
CA ASP A 203 -2.60 -6.37 2.34
C ASP A 203 -4.00 -5.88 2.69
N ARG A 204 -4.92 -5.90 1.73
CA ARG A 204 -6.33 -5.60 1.95
C ARG A 204 -6.95 -6.59 2.94
N ALA A 205 -6.59 -7.86 2.85
CA ALA A 205 -7.06 -8.88 3.79
C ALA A 205 -6.54 -8.62 5.22
N LEU A 206 -5.29 -8.18 5.38
CA LEU A 206 -4.76 -7.74 6.67
C LEU A 206 -5.51 -6.51 7.20
N VAL A 207 -5.75 -5.49 6.36
CA VAL A 207 -6.50 -4.29 6.76
C VAL A 207 -7.90 -4.65 7.23
N GLU A 208 -8.62 -5.48 6.48
CA GLU A 208 -9.94 -5.95 6.89
C GLU A 208 -9.92 -6.77 8.18
N ALA A 209 -8.95 -7.66 8.36
CA ALA A 209 -8.77 -8.41 9.60
C ALA A 209 -8.49 -7.48 10.79
N ALA A 210 -7.67 -6.45 10.59
CA ALA A 210 -7.39 -5.43 11.59
C ALA A 210 -8.61 -4.57 11.92
N ILE A 211 -9.43 -4.18 10.93
CA ILE A 211 -10.71 -3.49 11.15
C ILE A 211 -11.65 -4.38 11.98
N LYS A 212 -11.79 -5.67 11.63
CA LYS A 212 -12.59 -6.64 12.41
C LYS A 212 -12.07 -6.81 13.84
N ALA A 213 -10.77 -6.61 14.06
CA ALA A 213 -10.12 -6.61 15.37
C ALA A 213 -10.20 -5.27 16.12
N GLY A 214 -11.03 -4.32 15.67
CA GLY A 214 -11.25 -3.02 16.30
C GLY A 214 -10.35 -1.89 15.79
N GLY A 215 -9.66 -2.11 14.66
CA GLY A 215 -8.80 -1.11 14.05
C GLY A 215 -9.56 0.02 13.34
N GLN A 216 -8.95 1.21 13.34
CA GLN A 216 -9.43 2.42 12.68
C GLN A 216 -8.51 2.75 11.50
N LEU A 217 -8.97 2.47 10.28
CA LEU A 217 -8.25 2.84 9.07
C LEU A 217 -8.33 4.35 8.83
N ILE A 218 -7.17 4.96 8.58
CA ILE A 218 -7.01 6.38 8.24
C ILE A 218 -6.10 6.56 7.01
N HIS A 219 -6.29 7.66 6.29
CA HIS A 219 -5.59 7.97 5.03
C HIS A 219 -4.98 9.38 5.01
N PRO A 220 -4.00 9.65 5.90
CA PRO A 220 -3.37 10.96 5.98
C PRO A 220 -2.52 11.27 4.74
N ASN A 221 -2.79 12.40 4.08
CA ASN A 221 -2.02 12.84 2.90
C ASN A 221 -0.51 13.03 3.15
N ALA A 222 -0.09 13.21 4.41
CA ALA A 222 1.31 13.31 4.78
C ALA A 222 2.05 11.96 4.69
N VAL A 223 1.33 10.82 4.69
CA VAL A 223 1.91 9.49 4.57
C VAL A 223 1.78 9.05 3.12
N TRP A 224 2.91 8.97 2.43
CA TRP A 224 2.95 8.57 1.04
C TRP A 224 4.30 7.93 0.69
N THR A 225 4.34 7.19 -0.41
CA THR A 225 5.56 6.62 -0.96
C THR A 225 5.51 6.64 -2.49
N ARG A 226 6.65 6.45 -3.13
CA ARG A 226 6.71 6.17 -4.55
C ARG A 226 6.84 4.68 -4.76
N ALA A 227 6.17 4.14 -5.76
CA ALA A 227 6.35 2.77 -6.21
C ALA A 227 6.79 2.77 -7.68
N SER A 228 7.66 1.82 -8.03
CA SER A 228 8.02 1.60 -9.44
C SER A 228 6.76 1.37 -10.30
N SER A 229 6.81 1.82 -11.54
CA SER A 229 5.75 1.66 -12.53
C SER A 229 5.82 0.34 -13.30
N ARG A 230 6.80 -0.53 -13.00
CA ARG A 230 6.95 -1.80 -13.71
C ARG A 230 5.79 -2.77 -13.45
N THR A 231 5.43 -3.52 -14.49
CA THR A 231 4.49 -4.65 -14.39
C THR A 231 5.20 -5.99 -14.24
N ALA A 232 6.44 -6.12 -14.74
CA ALA A 232 7.23 -7.34 -14.65
C ALA A 232 7.73 -7.63 -13.23
N GLY A 233 7.59 -8.88 -12.79
CA GLY A 233 8.02 -9.35 -11.45
C GLY A 233 6.99 -9.14 -10.34
N ARG A 234 5.87 -8.46 -10.60
CA ARG A 234 4.77 -8.31 -9.65
C ARG A 234 3.87 -9.55 -9.62
N ALA A 235 3.12 -9.72 -8.52
CA ALA A 235 2.11 -10.76 -8.42
C ALA A 235 1.09 -10.64 -9.58
N ASN A 236 0.64 -11.78 -10.11
CA ASN A 236 -0.37 -11.83 -11.17
C ASN A 236 -1.72 -11.32 -10.62
N GLY A 237 -2.02 -10.03 -10.79
CA GLY A 237 -3.26 -9.40 -10.31
C GLY A 237 -3.01 -8.06 -9.58
N GLY A 238 -4.08 -7.43 -9.11
CA GLY A 238 -4.01 -6.15 -8.39
C GLY A 238 -3.43 -5.01 -9.24
N MET A 239 -2.61 -4.15 -8.62
CA MET A 239 -2.04 -2.96 -9.27
C MET A 239 -1.26 -3.30 -10.55
N ALA A 240 -0.55 -4.42 -10.61
CA ALA A 240 0.20 -4.81 -11.81
C ALA A 240 -0.69 -5.10 -13.02
N ALA A 241 -1.82 -5.78 -12.80
CA ALA A 241 -2.80 -6.05 -13.83
C ALA A 241 -3.53 -4.75 -14.25
N ASP A 242 -3.80 -3.86 -13.30
CA ASP A 242 -4.39 -2.55 -13.58
C ASP A 242 -3.45 -1.70 -14.42
N MET A 243 -2.16 -1.67 -14.07
CA MET A 243 -1.12 -0.97 -14.82
C MET A 243 -0.92 -1.55 -16.22
N GLN A 244 -0.96 -2.88 -16.38
CA GLN A 244 -0.88 -3.48 -17.71
C GLN A 244 -2.10 -3.10 -18.57
N ARG A 245 -3.31 -3.12 -18.00
CA ARG A 245 -4.51 -2.63 -18.70
C ARG A 245 -4.38 -1.16 -19.09
N TRP A 246 -3.79 -0.33 -18.24
CA TRP A 246 -3.53 1.08 -18.53
C TRP A 246 -2.53 1.26 -19.67
N ILE A 247 -1.47 0.44 -19.70
CA ILE A 247 -0.49 0.41 -20.80
C ILE A 247 -1.19 0.03 -22.11
N ASP A 248 -2.00 -1.02 -22.09
CA ASP A 248 -2.69 -1.52 -23.29
C ASP A 248 -3.69 -0.49 -23.83
N CYS A 249 -4.43 0.19 -22.94
CA CYS A 249 -5.32 1.30 -23.31
C CYS A 249 -4.54 2.49 -23.89
N ALA A 250 -3.44 2.89 -23.24
CA ALA A 250 -2.61 3.99 -23.70
C ALA A 250 -1.96 3.70 -25.07
N ALA A 251 -1.57 2.45 -25.33
CA ALA A 251 -1.02 2.03 -26.62
C ALA A 251 -2.06 2.02 -27.75
N SER A 252 -3.35 1.87 -27.41
CA SER A 252 -4.45 1.78 -28.36
C SER A 252 -5.23 3.09 -28.53
N ASP A 253 -4.80 4.17 -27.86
CA ASP A 253 -5.53 5.45 -27.74
C ASP A 253 -6.96 5.30 -27.17
N ASP A 254 -7.18 4.22 -26.41
CA ASP A 254 -8.43 3.91 -25.74
C ASP A 254 -8.47 4.56 -24.34
N VAL A 255 -9.67 4.93 -23.91
CA VAL A 255 -9.89 5.45 -22.55
C VAL A 255 -10.37 4.31 -21.64
N PRO A 256 -9.69 4.03 -20.52
CA PRO A 256 -10.18 3.04 -19.57
C PRO A 256 -11.59 3.36 -19.09
N MET A 257 -12.43 2.33 -18.97
CA MET A 257 -13.77 2.46 -18.42
C MET A 257 -13.73 2.34 -16.89
N VAL A 258 -14.55 3.14 -16.21
CA VAL A 258 -14.69 3.17 -14.75
C VAL A 258 -16.18 3.17 -14.36
N PRO A 259 -16.53 2.77 -13.12
CA PRO A 259 -17.91 2.88 -12.66
C PRO A 259 -18.41 4.33 -12.62
N ALA A 260 -19.66 4.55 -13.03
CA ALA A 260 -20.31 5.84 -12.86
C ALA A 260 -20.36 6.29 -11.38
N PHE A 261 -20.28 7.61 -11.16
CA PHE A 261 -20.36 8.20 -9.83
C PHE A 261 -21.66 7.85 -9.09
N SER A 262 -22.78 7.69 -9.80
CA SER A 262 -24.05 7.24 -9.22
C SER A 262 -23.96 5.84 -8.61
N LEU A 263 -23.14 4.94 -9.15
CA LEU A 263 -22.92 3.61 -8.59
C LEU A 263 -22.16 3.68 -7.26
N TRP A 264 -21.24 4.64 -7.12
CA TRP A 264 -20.57 4.91 -5.85
C TRP A 264 -21.52 5.51 -4.81
N GLU A 265 -22.41 6.42 -5.21
CA GLU A 265 -23.48 6.93 -4.34
C GLU A 265 -24.37 5.79 -3.84
N GLU A 266 -24.80 4.89 -4.72
CA GLU A 266 -25.58 3.71 -4.35
C GLU A 266 -24.81 2.80 -3.39
N ARG A 267 -23.53 2.56 -3.68
CA ARG A 267 -22.64 1.72 -2.86
C ARG A 267 -22.47 2.29 -1.46
N VAL A 268 -22.18 3.59 -1.32
CA VAL A 268 -21.99 4.20 0.00
C VAL A 268 -23.29 4.26 0.80
N ARG A 269 -24.43 4.53 0.16
CA ARG A 269 -25.74 4.45 0.83
C ARG A 269 -26.07 3.04 1.29
N TRP A 270 -25.71 2.03 0.49
CA TRP A 270 -25.84 0.63 0.88
C TRP A 270 -24.95 0.31 2.08
N ARG A 271 -23.66 0.70 2.06
CA ARG A 271 -22.73 0.49 3.19
C ARG A 271 -23.26 1.11 4.48
N LEU A 272 -23.73 2.37 4.42
CA LEU A 272 -24.26 3.08 5.57
C LEU A 272 -25.44 2.33 6.20
N ARG A 273 -26.43 1.91 5.40
CA ARG A 273 -27.61 1.16 5.90
C ARG A 273 -27.20 -0.20 6.44
N THR A 274 -26.46 -0.99 5.65
CA THR A 274 -26.06 -2.35 6.02
C THR A 274 -25.20 -2.35 7.28
N ARG A 275 -24.25 -1.43 7.42
CA ARG A 275 -23.40 -1.34 8.62
C ARG A 275 -24.20 -1.06 9.90
N VAL A 276 -25.28 -0.27 9.81
CA VAL A 276 -26.19 -0.03 10.94
C VAL A 276 -26.99 -1.29 11.29
N GLU A 277 -27.38 -2.08 10.28
CA GLU A 277 -28.20 -3.29 10.47
C GLU A 277 -27.40 -4.48 11.00
N ILE A 278 -26.22 -4.76 10.44
CA ILE A 278 -25.47 -5.99 10.70
C ILE A 278 -24.07 -5.76 11.31
N GLY A 279 -23.69 -4.51 11.55
CA GLY A 279 -22.38 -4.13 12.07
C GLY A 279 -21.27 -4.12 11.02
N VAL A 280 -20.10 -3.60 11.40
CA VAL A 280 -18.95 -3.39 10.49
C VAL A 280 -18.44 -4.69 9.88
N ALA A 281 -18.18 -5.71 10.71
CA ALA A 281 -17.54 -6.95 10.27
C ALA A 281 -18.40 -7.70 9.23
N ALA A 282 -19.70 -7.84 9.50
CA ALA A 282 -20.63 -8.51 8.59
C ALA A 282 -20.91 -7.67 7.33
N CYS A 283 -20.89 -6.33 7.45
CA CYS A 283 -21.01 -5.44 6.29
C CYS A 283 -19.85 -5.62 5.30
N LEU A 284 -18.61 -5.75 5.78
CA LEU A 284 -17.44 -6.01 4.92
C LEU A 284 -17.56 -7.34 4.16
N GLU A 285 -18.05 -8.38 4.82
CA GLU A 285 -18.27 -9.70 4.21
C GLU A 285 -19.39 -9.65 3.17
N ALA A 286 -20.51 -9.00 3.52
CA ALA A 286 -21.63 -8.79 2.61
C ALA A 286 -21.22 -7.99 1.37
N GLU A 287 -20.38 -6.96 1.54
CA GLU A 287 -19.89 -6.15 0.42
C GLU A 287 -19.05 -6.97 -0.56
N ARG A 288 -18.18 -7.84 -0.04
CA ARG A 288 -17.34 -8.71 -0.84
C ARG A 288 -18.15 -9.70 -1.70
N ALA A 289 -19.34 -10.08 -1.23
CA ALA A 289 -20.24 -10.96 -1.96
C ALA A 289 -21.02 -10.26 -3.07
N LEU A 290 -20.96 -8.93 -3.16
CA LEU A 290 -21.63 -8.16 -4.20
C LEU A 290 -20.89 -8.33 -5.54
N PRO A 291 -21.63 -8.30 -6.67
CA PRO A 291 -20.99 -8.30 -7.98
C PRO A 291 -20.09 -7.06 -8.14
N PRO A 292 -18.97 -7.18 -8.89
CA PRO A 292 -18.17 -6.03 -9.27
C PRO A 292 -19.05 -4.95 -9.89
N MET A 293 -18.79 -3.67 -9.57
CA MET A 293 -19.51 -2.57 -10.21
C MET A 293 -19.19 -2.54 -11.70
N PRO A 294 -20.17 -2.33 -12.57
CA PRO A 294 -19.92 -2.20 -13.99
C PRO A 294 -19.06 -0.96 -14.25
N CYS A 295 -18.10 -1.09 -15.17
CA CYS A 295 -17.33 0.03 -15.70
C CYS A 295 -18.04 0.58 -16.93
N ASP A 296 -18.98 1.49 -16.73
CA ASP A 296 -19.96 1.92 -17.73
C ASP A 296 -19.76 3.35 -18.27
N ILE A 297 -18.81 4.10 -17.70
CA ILE A 297 -18.40 5.41 -18.23
C ILE A 297 -16.90 5.41 -18.58
N PRO A 298 -16.47 6.17 -19.61
CA PRO A 298 -15.06 6.42 -19.83
C PRO A 298 -14.49 7.22 -18.64
N LEU A 299 -13.24 6.95 -18.27
CA LEU A 299 -12.52 7.72 -17.26
C LEU A 299 -12.64 9.22 -17.59
N PRO A 300 -13.16 10.06 -16.69
CA PRO A 300 -13.36 11.47 -16.99
C PRO A 300 -12.05 12.19 -17.35
N PRO A 301 -12.11 13.26 -18.18
CA PRO A 301 -10.97 14.15 -18.36
C PRO A 301 -10.70 14.95 -17.07
N MET A 302 -9.48 15.46 -16.93
CA MET A 302 -9.16 16.42 -15.86
C MET A 302 -10.02 17.68 -16.04
N ALA A 303 -10.51 18.27 -14.94
CA ALA A 303 -11.16 19.57 -15.00
C ALA A 303 -10.14 20.61 -15.52
N GLY A 304 -10.57 21.49 -16.44
CA GLY A 304 -9.69 22.37 -17.25
C GLY A 304 -8.81 23.38 -16.51
N GLY A 305 -8.77 23.38 -15.17
CA GLY A 305 -7.91 24.24 -14.34
C GLY A 305 -6.52 23.66 -14.04
N GLU A 306 -6.32 22.33 -14.16
CA GLU A 306 -5.05 21.68 -13.79
C GLU A 306 -4.06 21.50 -14.95
N MET A 307 -4.49 21.78 -16.19
CA MET A 307 -3.58 21.83 -17.34
C MET A 307 -2.53 22.94 -17.24
N ALA A 308 -2.74 23.96 -16.39
CA ALA A 308 -1.88 25.13 -16.29
C ALA A 308 -0.66 24.95 -15.36
N ALA A 309 -0.58 23.86 -14.59
CA ALA A 309 0.57 23.57 -13.72
C ALA A 309 1.73 22.86 -14.46
N VAL A 310 1.69 22.83 -15.79
CA VAL A 310 2.68 22.18 -16.66
C VAL A 310 3.18 23.18 -17.70
N GLN A 311 3.87 24.21 -17.22
CA GLN A 311 4.94 24.91 -17.95
C GLN A 311 6.10 25.14 -16.99
#